data_AF-A0A4P5SSK9-F1
#
_entry.id   AF-A0A4P5SSK9-F1
#
_cell.length_a   1.000
_cell.length_b   1.000
_cell.length_c   1.000
_cell.angle_alpha   90.00
_cell.angle_beta   90.00
_cell.angle_gamma   90.00
#
_symmetry.space_group_name_H-M   'P 1'
#
loop_
_entity.id
_entity.type
_entity.pdbx_description
1 polymer ?
#
loop_
_entity_poly.entity_id
_entity_poly.type
_entity_poly.pdbx_seq_one_letter_code
_entity_poly.pdbx_strand_id
1 'polypeptide(L)'
;MKLISPLIAHYLEKGYCRDYTDAPSKQYKLVVVPFAATGYYKLIAGGRLYFPADTQLDRSTIKAIDIVLNTELANAVTPDGSIRDTLNQALYAQSTITICDNNKKIIATLAPGSMCLPANNGKHTFTDFSEMVIGNSYIEFSSIAGITANVNCFVIKVYYNEI
;
A
#
# COMPACT_ATOMS: atom_id res chain seq x y z
N MET A 1 -1.90 -31.83 15.98
CA MET A 1 -2.84 -31.10 16.86
C MET A 1 -2.07 -29.95 17.48
N LYS A 2 -2.36 -28.69 17.10
CA LYS A 2 -1.68 -27.52 17.69
C LYS A 2 -2.23 -27.31 19.10
N LEU A 3 -1.37 -27.38 20.11
CA LEU A 3 -1.74 -27.03 21.49
C LEU A 3 -1.84 -25.50 21.55
N ILE A 4 -3.05 -24.96 21.52
CA ILE A 4 -3.30 -23.52 21.68
C ILE A 4 -3.59 -23.28 23.17
N SER A 5 -2.89 -22.32 23.77
CA SER A 5 -3.15 -21.94 25.16
C SER A 5 -4.63 -21.51 25.33
N PRO A 6 -5.35 -21.98 26.36
CA PRO A 6 -6.73 -21.56 26.62
C PRO A 6 -6.88 -20.03 26.73
N LEU A 7 -5.84 -19.35 27.19
CA LEU A 7 -5.80 -17.89 27.25
C LEU A 7 -5.78 -17.26 25.85
N ILE A 8 -4.99 -17.83 24.93
CA ILE A 8 -4.94 -17.37 23.53
C ILE A 8 -6.28 -17.64 22.85
N ALA A 9 -6.90 -18.80 23.10
CA ALA A 9 -8.25 -19.09 22.60
C ALA A 9 -9.27 -18.06 23.08
N HIS A 10 -9.24 -17.68 24.37
CA HIS A 10 -10.11 -16.62 24.91
C HIS A 10 -9.92 -15.27 24.20
N TYR A 11 -8.68 -14.83 23.98
CA TYR A 11 -8.43 -13.57 23.29
C TYR A 11 -8.82 -13.62 21.81
N LEU A 12 -8.65 -14.76 21.13
CA LEU A 12 -9.09 -14.96 19.74
C LEU A 12 -10.62 -14.94 19.64
N GLU A 13 -11.33 -15.67 20.51
CA GLU A 13 -12.80 -15.72 20.54
C GLU A 13 -13.43 -14.35 20.84
N LYS A 14 -12.77 -13.56 21.68
CA LYS A 14 -13.20 -12.19 22.01
C LYS A 14 -12.76 -11.14 20.98
N GLY A 15 -11.98 -11.52 19.96
CA GLY A 15 -11.46 -10.61 18.94
C GLY A 15 -10.40 -9.63 19.46
N TYR A 16 -9.80 -9.91 20.62
CA TYR A 16 -8.74 -9.10 21.23
C TYR A 16 -7.35 -9.40 20.66
N CYS A 17 -7.19 -10.56 20.03
CA CYS A 17 -6.02 -10.86 19.20
C CYS A 17 -6.46 -11.56 17.91
N ARG A 18 -5.55 -11.61 16.94
CA ARG A 18 -5.75 -12.24 15.63
C ARG A 18 -4.53 -13.09 15.31
N ASP A 19 -4.69 -14.06 14.41
CA ASP A 19 -3.51 -14.61 13.77
C ASP A 19 -2.82 -13.47 12.99
N TYR A 20 -1.52 -13.34 13.20
CA TYR A 20 -0.75 -12.28 12.55
C TYR A 20 -0.57 -12.53 11.05
N THR A 21 -0.85 -13.75 10.58
CA THR A 21 -0.85 -14.15 9.16
C THR A 21 -2.21 -14.07 8.49
N ASP A 22 -3.29 -13.90 9.25
CA ASP A 22 -4.63 -13.73 8.67
C ASP A 22 -4.70 -12.46 7.82
N ALA A 23 -5.58 -12.46 6.83
CA ALA A 23 -5.84 -11.28 6.01
C ALA A 23 -6.35 -10.11 6.89
N PRO A 24 -5.87 -8.86 6.70
CA PRO A 24 -6.27 -7.70 7.50
C PRO A 24 -7.76 -7.36 7.37
N SER A 25 -8.32 -7.62 6.20
CA SER A 25 -9.74 -7.55 5.86
C SER A 25 -10.04 -8.58 4.76
N LYS A 26 -11.33 -8.92 4.60
CA LYS A 26 -11.83 -9.69 3.45
C LYS A 26 -11.88 -8.86 2.16
N GLN A 27 -11.89 -7.53 2.28
CA GLN A 27 -11.92 -6.61 1.15
C GLN A 27 -10.55 -5.97 0.97
N TYR A 28 -10.09 -5.94 -0.28
CA TYR A 28 -8.90 -5.18 -0.67
C TYR A 28 -9.09 -4.53 -2.03
N LYS A 29 -8.37 -3.42 -2.24
CA LYS A 29 -8.30 -2.73 -3.53
C LYS A 29 -6.86 -2.51 -3.94
N LEU A 30 -6.58 -2.68 -5.23
CA LEU A 30 -5.29 -2.29 -5.80
C LEU A 30 -5.38 -0.82 -6.20
N VAL A 31 -4.54 0.01 -5.60
CA VAL A 31 -4.36 1.40 -5.98
C VAL A 31 -3.10 1.50 -6.83
N VAL A 32 -3.25 1.98 -8.06
CA VAL A 32 -2.18 2.07 -9.05
C VAL A 32 -1.93 3.54 -9.33
N VAL A 33 -0.69 3.99 -9.13
CA VAL A 33 -0.22 5.33 -9.47
C VAL A 33 0.71 5.20 -10.66
N PRO A 34 0.29 5.56 -11.88
CA PRO A 34 1.14 5.45 -13.06
C PRO A 34 2.26 6.49 -13.00
N PHE A 35 3.45 6.10 -13.44
CA PHE A 35 4.55 7.00 -13.79
C PHE A 35 4.40 7.32 -15.27
N ALA A 36 4.12 8.57 -15.63
CA ALA A 36 4.05 8.93 -17.04
C ALA A 36 5.46 9.34 -17.53
N ALA A 37 5.85 8.85 -18.71
CA ALA A 37 7.06 9.33 -19.39
C ALA A 37 6.93 10.82 -19.82
N THR A 38 5.69 11.31 -20.07
CA THR A 38 5.42 12.68 -20.57
C THR A 38 4.10 13.31 -20.06
N GLY A 39 3.57 12.93 -18.88
CA GLY A 39 2.24 13.40 -18.41
C GLY A 39 2.06 13.49 -16.89
N TYR A 40 0.80 13.74 -16.45
CA TYR A 40 0.29 14.15 -15.11
C TYR A 40 1.05 13.75 -13.83
N TYR A 41 1.74 12.61 -13.82
CA TYR A 41 2.54 12.12 -12.71
C TYR A 41 3.99 11.89 -13.19
N LYS A 42 4.75 12.99 -13.27
CA LYS A 42 6.17 12.92 -13.60
C LYS A 42 6.94 12.50 -12.34
N LEU A 43 7.67 11.39 -12.44
CA LEU A 43 8.54 10.92 -11.37
C LEU A 43 9.75 11.87 -11.25
N ILE A 44 9.82 12.60 -10.14
CA ILE A 44 10.88 13.56 -9.83
C ILE A 44 11.28 13.33 -8.38
N ALA A 45 12.58 13.35 -8.08
CA ALA A 45 13.04 13.31 -6.69
C ALA A 45 12.51 14.53 -5.92
N GLY A 46 11.92 14.30 -4.74
CA GLY A 46 11.20 15.32 -3.96
C GLY A 46 9.84 15.72 -4.55
N GLY A 47 9.43 15.13 -5.67
CA GLY A 47 8.10 15.31 -6.25
C GLY A 47 7.07 14.42 -5.55
N ARG A 48 5.85 14.95 -5.39
CA ARG A 48 4.73 14.22 -4.78
C ARG A 48 3.85 13.60 -5.86
N LEU A 49 3.66 12.29 -5.78
CA LEU A 49 2.73 11.54 -6.62
C LEU A 49 1.50 11.19 -5.79
N TYR A 50 0.41 11.92 -6.01
CA TYR A 50 -0.86 11.68 -5.31
C TYR A 50 -1.53 10.40 -5.80
N PHE A 51 -2.13 9.64 -4.89
CA PHE A 51 -2.96 8.50 -5.27
C PHE A 51 -4.22 8.97 -6.01
N PRO A 52 -4.76 8.16 -6.93
CA PRO A 52 -6.06 8.45 -7.52
C PRO A 52 -7.14 8.47 -6.44
N ALA A 53 -8.08 9.42 -6.55
CA ALA A 53 -9.21 9.50 -5.65
C ALA A 53 -10.10 8.24 -5.75
N ASP A 54 -10.61 7.79 -4.60
CA ASP A 54 -11.42 6.58 -4.54
C ASP A 54 -12.46 6.68 -3.42
N THR A 55 -13.70 6.95 -3.81
CA THR A 55 -14.80 7.19 -2.87
C THR A 55 -15.11 6.00 -1.96
N GLN A 56 -14.74 4.78 -2.37
CA GLN A 56 -14.92 3.60 -1.52
C GLN A 56 -13.87 3.59 -0.41
N LEU A 57 -12.61 3.83 -0.75
CA LEU A 57 -11.53 3.87 0.25
C LEU A 57 -11.68 5.08 1.19
N ASP A 58 -12.13 6.23 0.68
CA ASP A 58 -12.36 7.45 1.46
C ASP A 58 -13.51 7.30 2.49
N ARG A 59 -14.37 6.28 2.34
CA ARG A 59 -15.49 5.96 3.24
C ARG A 59 -15.27 4.67 4.01
N SER A 60 -14.02 4.24 4.13
CA SER A 60 -13.65 2.97 4.75
C SER A 60 -12.61 3.17 5.83
N THR A 61 -12.56 2.24 6.78
CA THR A 61 -11.43 2.14 7.72
C THR A 61 -10.33 1.29 7.12
N ILE A 62 -9.13 1.85 6.95
CA ILE A 62 -7.99 1.17 6.33
C ILE A 62 -7.25 0.33 7.36
N LYS A 63 -7.24 -0.99 7.15
CA LYS A 63 -6.71 -2.00 8.08
C LYS A 63 -5.30 -2.48 7.77
N ALA A 64 -4.87 -2.34 6.54
CA ALA A 64 -3.48 -2.54 6.15
C ALA A 64 -3.20 -1.93 4.79
N ILE A 65 -1.92 -1.63 4.56
CA ILE A 65 -1.43 -1.25 3.25
C ILE A 65 -0.18 -2.09 2.98
N ASP A 66 -0.21 -2.84 1.89
CA ASP A 66 0.95 -3.59 1.43
C ASP A 66 1.43 -3.08 0.08
N ILE A 67 2.72 -3.24 -0.14
CA ILE A 67 3.37 -3.01 -1.42
C ILE A 67 3.27 -4.25 -2.27
N VAL A 68 2.91 -4.08 -3.54
CA VAL A 68 2.91 -5.15 -4.53
C VAL A 68 4.23 -5.08 -5.30
N LEU A 69 5.00 -6.17 -5.28
CA LEU A 69 6.27 -6.24 -5.98
C LEU A 69 6.11 -6.49 -7.48
N ASN A 70 7.15 -6.13 -8.25
CA ASN A 70 7.19 -6.42 -9.68
C ASN A 70 7.04 -7.92 -9.98
N THR A 71 7.56 -8.80 -9.13
CA THR A 71 7.40 -10.26 -9.29
C THR A 71 5.96 -10.73 -9.18
N GLU A 72 5.08 -9.96 -8.53
CA GLU A 72 3.65 -10.27 -8.39
C GLU A 72 2.80 -9.70 -9.54
N LEU A 73 3.36 -8.75 -10.31
CA LEU A 73 2.66 -8.03 -11.38
C LEU A 73 3.36 -8.15 -12.74
N ALA A 74 4.45 -8.90 -12.87
CA ALA A 74 5.25 -8.96 -14.08
C ALA A 74 4.38 -9.23 -15.31
N ASN A 75 4.39 -8.30 -16.27
CA ASN A 75 3.58 -8.31 -17.50
C ASN A 75 2.05 -8.20 -17.30
N ALA A 76 1.55 -7.78 -16.14
CA ALA A 76 0.13 -7.50 -15.96
C ALA A 76 -0.26 -6.25 -16.75
N VAL A 77 -1.33 -6.31 -17.55
CA VAL A 77 -1.74 -5.18 -18.40
C VAL A 77 -2.73 -4.29 -17.63
N THR A 78 -2.55 -2.97 -17.65
CA THR A 78 -3.53 -1.98 -17.20
C THR A 78 -4.76 -1.93 -18.12
N PRO A 79 -5.88 -1.33 -17.67
CA PRO A 79 -7.02 -1.05 -18.55
C PRO A 79 -6.70 -0.19 -19.78
N ASP A 80 -5.61 0.58 -19.76
CA ASP A 80 -5.16 1.41 -20.90
C ASP A 80 -4.15 0.70 -21.82
N GLY A 81 -3.85 -0.58 -21.58
CA GLY A 81 -2.97 -1.39 -22.43
C GLY A 81 -1.47 -1.28 -22.12
N SER A 82 -1.08 -0.46 -21.14
CA SER A 82 0.30 -0.43 -20.65
C SER A 82 0.61 -1.62 -19.72
N ILE A 83 1.87 -2.04 -19.66
CA ILE A 83 2.30 -3.06 -18.69
C ILE A 83 2.26 -2.42 -17.28
N ARG A 84 2.05 -3.18 -16.19
CA ARG A 84 2.13 -2.73 -14.79
C ARG A 84 3.43 -3.20 -14.17
N ASP A 85 4.53 -2.70 -14.71
CA ASP A 85 5.84 -2.98 -14.15
C ASP A 85 6.09 -1.98 -13.02
N THR A 86 6.20 -2.51 -11.81
CA THR A 86 6.35 -1.72 -10.59
C THR A 86 7.78 -1.81 -10.05
N LEU A 87 8.06 -1.10 -8.97
CA LEU A 87 9.36 -1.05 -8.34
C LEU A 87 9.75 -2.43 -7.77
N ASN A 88 11.05 -2.68 -7.70
CA ASN A 88 11.58 -3.77 -6.89
C ASN A 88 11.72 -3.32 -5.42
N GLN A 89 11.93 -4.27 -4.52
CA GLN A 89 12.02 -4.01 -3.08
C GLN A 89 13.06 -2.93 -2.71
N ALA A 90 14.24 -2.94 -3.35
CA ALA A 90 15.32 -2.01 -3.04
C ALA A 90 14.94 -0.55 -3.39
N LEU A 91 14.16 -0.36 -4.45
CA LEU A 91 13.70 0.96 -4.88
C LEU A 91 12.57 1.51 -3.98
N TYR A 92 11.76 0.66 -3.35
CA TYR A 92 10.76 1.10 -2.37
C TYR A 92 11.38 1.75 -1.13
N ALA A 93 12.60 1.37 -0.75
CA ALA A 93 13.33 2.02 0.36
C ALA A 93 13.70 3.49 0.07
N GLN A 94 13.63 3.91 -1.20
CA GLN A 94 13.87 5.29 -1.63
C GLN A 94 12.58 6.13 -1.67
N SER A 95 11.47 5.58 -1.17
CA SER A 95 10.17 6.23 -1.20
C SER A 95 9.57 6.35 0.20
N THR A 96 8.63 7.27 0.33
CA THR A 96 7.85 7.49 1.54
C THR A 96 6.40 7.64 1.15
N ILE A 97 5.48 6.94 1.82
CA ILE A 97 4.04 7.16 1.68
C ILE A 97 3.59 8.10 2.80
N THR A 98 2.92 9.17 2.45
CA THR A 98 2.29 10.09 3.40
C THR A 98 0.78 9.95 3.32
N ILE A 99 0.17 9.66 4.46
CA ILE A 99 -1.27 9.48 4.64
C ILE A 99 -1.85 10.77 5.19
N CYS A 100 -2.91 11.26 4.54
CA CYS A 100 -3.55 12.53 4.87
C CYS A 100 -5.04 12.37 5.18
N ASP A 101 -5.58 13.27 5.99
CA ASP A 101 -7.01 13.42 6.23
C ASP A 101 -7.71 14.25 5.13
N ASN A 102 -9.00 14.52 5.32
CA ASN A 102 -9.79 15.36 4.41
C ASN A 102 -9.33 16.83 4.37
N ASN A 103 -8.67 17.32 5.42
CA ASN A 103 -8.09 18.67 5.50
C ASN A 103 -6.65 18.74 4.98
N LYS A 104 -6.14 17.64 4.38
CA LYS A 104 -4.74 17.48 3.95
C LYS A 104 -3.73 17.54 5.11
N LYS A 105 -4.18 17.31 6.34
CA LYS A 105 -3.30 17.15 7.49
C LYS A 105 -2.68 15.75 7.43
N ILE A 106 -1.39 15.67 7.69
CA ILE A 106 -0.66 14.40 7.74
C ILE A 106 -1.11 13.63 8.98
N ILE A 107 -1.63 12.43 8.78
CA ILE A 107 -2.00 11.48 9.83
C ILE A 107 -0.83 10.54 10.11
N ALA A 108 -0.15 10.08 9.06
CA ALA A 108 0.95 9.13 9.19
C ALA A 108 1.92 9.22 8.02
N THR A 109 3.14 8.74 8.27
CA THR A 109 4.19 8.58 7.26
C THR A 109 4.68 7.14 7.34
N LEU A 110 4.64 6.41 6.24
CA LEU A 110 4.96 4.99 6.16
C LEU A 110 6.16 4.77 5.24
N ALA A 111 7.06 3.89 5.66
CA ALA A 111 8.21 3.47 4.89
C ALA A 111 7.83 2.25 4.01
N PRO A 112 7.73 2.38 2.68
CA PRO A 112 7.24 1.30 1.81
C PRO A 112 8.13 0.06 1.81
N GLY A 113 9.43 0.22 2.09
CA GLY A 113 10.37 -0.90 2.20
C GLY A 113 9.95 -1.96 3.23
N SER A 114 9.29 -1.58 4.33
CA SER A 114 8.78 -2.53 5.35
C SER A 114 7.36 -3.04 5.06
N MET A 115 6.70 -2.49 4.04
CA MET A 115 5.32 -2.83 3.65
C MET A 115 5.25 -3.92 2.57
N CYS A 116 6.40 -4.46 2.19
CA CYS A 116 6.51 -5.55 1.24
C CYS A 116 6.32 -6.89 1.96
N LEU A 117 5.28 -7.66 1.60
CA LEU A 117 4.93 -8.90 2.31
C LEU A 117 6.07 -9.92 2.33
N PRO A 118 6.73 -10.24 1.19
CA PRO A 118 7.89 -11.14 1.18
C PRO A 118 9.06 -10.63 2.04
N ALA A 119 9.28 -9.32 2.05
CA ALA A 119 10.32 -8.68 2.88
C ALA A 119 9.98 -8.71 4.37
N ASN A 120 8.69 -8.76 4.70
CA ASN A 120 8.18 -8.73 6.07
C ASN A 120 7.77 -10.13 6.56
N ASN A 121 8.38 -11.20 6.04
CA ASN A 121 8.09 -12.59 6.43
C ASN A 121 6.61 -12.99 6.26
N GLY A 122 5.97 -12.51 5.19
CA GLY A 122 4.55 -12.75 4.91
C GLY A 122 3.59 -11.94 5.79
N LYS A 123 4.10 -10.94 6.53
CA LYS A 123 3.28 -10.12 7.44
C LYS A 123 2.81 -8.86 6.74
N HIS A 124 1.52 -8.59 6.87
CA HIS A 124 0.92 -7.34 6.46
C HIS A 124 1.46 -6.18 7.30
N THR A 125 1.55 -5.00 6.69
CA THR A 125 1.72 -3.77 7.50
C THR A 125 0.35 -3.31 7.95
N PHE A 126 0.00 -3.71 9.18
CA PHE A 126 -1.26 -3.34 9.81
C PHE A 126 -1.33 -1.84 10.04
N THR A 127 -2.49 -1.28 9.68
CA THR A 127 -2.86 0.11 9.91
C THR A 127 -4.24 0.14 10.55
N ASP A 128 -4.64 1.29 11.10
CA ASP A 128 -6.04 1.50 11.47
C ASP A 128 -6.41 2.98 11.28
N PHE A 129 -6.60 3.37 10.02
CA PHE A 129 -6.93 4.75 9.66
C PHE A 129 -8.42 4.86 9.34
N SER A 130 -9.17 5.56 10.19
CA SER A 130 -10.59 5.87 9.97
C SER A 130 -10.83 7.21 9.28
N GLU A 131 -9.80 8.05 9.19
CA GLU A 131 -9.90 9.44 8.68
C GLU A 131 -9.12 9.64 7.37
N MET A 132 -8.50 8.57 6.85
CA MET A 132 -7.68 8.63 5.65
C MET A 132 -8.51 8.99 4.42
N VAL A 133 -8.02 9.96 3.64
CA VAL A 133 -8.50 10.24 2.28
C VAL A 133 -7.40 9.86 1.31
N ILE A 134 -7.64 8.82 0.49
CA ILE A 134 -6.62 8.25 -0.40
C ILE A 134 -6.14 9.30 -1.41
N GLY A 135 -7.06 10.09 -1.98
CA GLY A 135 -6.73 11.12 -2.98
C GLY A 135 -5.90 12.29 -2.45
N ASN A 136 -5.90 12.52 -1.13
CA ASN A 136 -5.05 13.52 -0.47
C ASN A 136 -3.68 12.97 -0.07
N SER A 137 -3.56 11.64 -0.04
CA SER A 137 -2.35 10.92 0.31
C SER A 137 -1.43 10.81 -0.91
N TYR A 138 -0.12 10.67 -0.69
CA TYR A 138 0.85 10.69 -1.78
C TYR A 138 2.10 9.86 -1.48
N ILE A 139 2.88 9.61 -2.52
CA ILE A 139 4.21 9.02 -2.46
C ILE A 139 5.24 10.09 -2.83
N GLU A 140 6.35 10.13 -2.11
CA GLU A 140 7.51 10.96 -2.43
C GLU A 140 8.75 10.08 -2.56
N PHE A 141 9.60 10.36 -3.55
CA PHE A 141 10.86 9.65 -3.75
C PHE A 141 12.03 10.54 -3.33
N SER A 142 12.90 10.03 -2.46
CA SER A 142 14.15 10.71 -2.07
C SER A 142 15.20 10.64 -3.18
N SER A 143 15.11 9.64 -4.05
CA SER A 143 15.93 9.46 -5.24
C SER A 143 15.14 8.69 -6.30
N ILE A 144 15.47 8.93 -7.57
CA ILE A 144 14.92 8.18 -8.72
C ILE A 144 16.00 7.31 -9.39
N ALA A 145 17.20 7.26 -8.81
CA ALA A 145 18.31 6.50 -9.35
C ALA A 145 18.01 4.99 -9.34
N GLY A 146 18.19 4.34 -10.49
CA GLY A 146 17.91 2.90 -10.66
C GLY A 146 16.45 2.58 -11.02
N ILE A 147 15.55 3.56 -11.07
CA ILE A 147 14.22 3.39 -11.66
C ILE A 147 14.38 3.47 -13.18
N THR A 148 14.16 2.35 -13.87
CA THR A 148 14.36 2.23 -15.33
C THR A 148 13.11 2.64 -16.10
N ALA A 149 13.25 2.89 -17.41
CA ALA A 149 12.13 3.25 -18.28
C ALA A 149 11.03 2.18 -18.36
N ASN A 150 11.32 0.94 -17.96
CA ASN A 150 10.34 -0.15 -17.95
C ASN A 150 9.46 -0.11 -16.70
N VAL A 151 9.89 0.56 -15.61
CA VAL A 151 9.05 0.74 -14.42
C VAL A 151 8.09 1.90 -14.66
N ASN A 152 6.80 1.62 -14.64
CA ASN A 152 5.77 2.54 -15.10
C ASN A 152 4.64 2.77 -14.10
N CYS A 153 4.69 2.15 -12.93
CA CYS A 153 3.72 2.43 -11.88
C CYS A 153 4.26 2.17 -10.48
N PHE A 154 3.55 2.71 -9.50
CA PHE A 154 3.60 2.32 -8.10
C PHE A 154 2.28 1.67 -7.74
N VAL A 155 2.32 0.47 -7.16
CA VAL A 155 1.10 -0.27 -6.80
C VAL A 155 1.10 -0.62 -5.31
N ILE A 156 -0.01 -0.30 -4.65
CA ILE A 156 -0.31 -0.76 -3.30
C ILE A 156 -1.59 -1.57 -3.29
N LYS A 157 -1.65 -2.52 -2.35
CA LYS A 157 -2.86 -3.23 -1.96
C LYS A 157 -3.35 -2.63 -0.64
N VAL A 158 -4.55 -2.08 -0.66
CA VAL A 158 -5.18 -1.45 0.51
C VAL A 158 -6.28 -2.36 1.01
N TYR A 159 -6.18 -2.83 2.26
CA TYR A 159 -7.20 -3.62 2.92
C TYR A 159 -8.09 -2.72 3.77
N TYR A 160 -9.39 -2.88 3.66
CA TYR A 160 -10.32 -1.93 4.27
C TYR A 160 -11.60 -2.59 4.76
N ASN A 161 -12.29 -1.94 5.69
CA ASN A 161 -13.65 -2.27 6.09
C ASN A 161 -14.53 -1.06 5.77
N GLU A 162 -15.62 -1.27 5.03
CA GLU A 162 -16.62 -0.23 4.79
C GLU A 162 -17.26 0.21 6.11
N ILE A 163 -17.57 1.51 6.22
CA ILE A 163 -18.21 2.12 7.39
C ILE A 163 -19.73 2.16 7.19
#